data_AF-A0A164PF41-F1
#
_entry.id   AF-A0A164PF41-F1
#
_cell.length_a   1.000
_cell.length_b   1.000
_cell.length_c   1.000
_cell.angle_alpha   90.00
_cell.angle_beta   90.00
_cell.angle_gamma   90.00
#
_symmetry.space_group_name_H-M   'P 1'
#
loop_
_entity.id
_entity.type
_entity.pdbx_description
1 polymer ?
#
loop_
_entity_poly.entity_id
_entity_poly.type
_entity_poly.pdbx_seq_one_letter_code
_entity_poly.pdbx_strand_id
1 'polypeptide(L)'
;MLAVSGQPASEGAWTTFLCPTHDDNQASAGIKYDADQHRTVLRCFAGCPDGLILDSLGLTVGDLFDRQAIGSPRHVPTLRQGASQRTRAATPLPRKKRGLGKQIGWPEEVAQYVYRDIHGQRVGRVIRTRTEHEHGVSKGFYLRRYDPATDTWPLGAFEPILYRLPQIAAAIHEGQTIWICEGEKDANRAAGLGLAATCNALGAGSFTPTHAQQLAGARRVVIVADRDRAGYAHARAVRKLVLPLVRELVIVEARDGKDFSDHIDAGHGLEDFDPVSQLGYTDSDVADLVDLRLDASDDEARMDSDPEAARLIASVGSPAPQQYSGSSADHVGPHALTGYLSDSISRRDDGIAP
;
A
#
# COMPACT_ATOMS: atom_id res chain seq x y z
N MET A 1 -22.04 29.14 11.01
CA MET A 1 -23.16 28.98 10.05
C MET A 1 -22.74 27.89 9.08
N LEU A 2 -23.31 26.68 9.18
CA LEU A 2 -22.95 25.52 8.35
C LEU A 2 -23.42 25.76 6.91
N ALA A 3 -22.51 25.61 5.93
CA ALA A 3 -22.89 25.61 4.52
C ALA A 3 -23.47 24.23 4.16
N VAL A 4 -24.79 24.12 4.20
CA VAL A 4 -25.52 22.90 3.81
C VAL A 4 -25.56 22.82 2.29
N SER A 5 -25.12 21.69 1.71
CA SER A 5 -25.25 21.46 0.27
C SER A 5 -26.56 20.72 -0.01
N GLY A 6 -27.55 21.46 -0.53
CA GLY A 6 -28.82 20.90 -1.00
C GLY A 6 -29.97 21.03 0.00
N GLN A 7 -31.19 21.07 -0.54
CA GLN A 7 -32.42 20.87 0.24
C GLN A 7 -32.70 19.35 0.32
N PRO A 8 -33.25 18.84 1.43
CA PRO A 8 -33.62 17.42 1.52
C PRO A 8 -34.53 17.05 0.35
N ALA A 9 -34.13 16.04 -0.42
CA ALA A 9 -34.86 15.60 -1.62
C ALA A 9 -36.22 14.95 -1.29
N SER A 10 -36.39 14.47 -0.05
CA SER A 10 -37.63 13.89 0.50
C SER A 10 -37.48 13.65 2.01
N GLU A 11 -38.59 13.37 2.70
CA GLU A 11 -38.58 12.88 4.08
C GLU A 11 -37.72 11.60 4.19
N GLY A 12 -36.83 11.54 5.19
CA GLY A 12 -35.90 10.41 5.37
C GLY A 12 -34.68 10.37 4.42
N ALA A 13 -34.47 11.37 3.57
CA ALA A 13 -33.25 11.50 2.76
C ALA A 13 -32.09 12.11 3.55
N TRP A 14 -30.85 11.73 3.23
CA TRP A 14 -29.66 12.35 3.81
C TRP A 14 -29.50 13.79 3.30
N THR A 15 -29.37 14.73 4.22
CA THR A 15 -28.89 16.08 3.92
C THR A 15 -27.39 16.09 4.09
N THR A 16 -26.63 16.37 3.03
CA THR A 16 -25.17 16.29 3.06
C THR A 16 -24.52 17.66 3.21
N PHE A 17 -23.37 17.70 3.86
CA PHE A 17 -22.59 18.89 4.13
C PHE A 17 -21.08 18.55 4.26
N LEU A 18 -20.24 19.57 4.29
CA LEU A 18 -18.79 19.42 4.50
C LEU A 18 -18.51 19.05 5.95
N CYS A 19 -17.69 18.01 6.15
CA CYS A 19 -17.37 17.55 7.49
C CYS A 19 -16.55 18.61 8.25
N PRO A 20 -16.96 19.05 9.45
CA PRO A 20 -16.23 20.08 10.20
C PRO A 20 -14.91 19.58 10.80
N THR A 21 -14.68 18.26 10.77
CA THR A 21 -13.54 17.60 11.41
C THR A 21 -12.35 17.38 10.47
N HIS A 22 -12.53 17.54 9.15
CA HIS A 22 -11.43 17.42 8.19
C HIS A 22 -11.67 18.28 6.95
N ASP A 23 -10.62 18.55 6.19
CA ASP A 23 -10.75 19.30 4.95
C ASP A 23 -11.30 18.39 3.83
N ASP A 24 -12.57 18.59 3.47
CA ASP A 24 -13.21 17.99 2.29
C ASP A 24 -13.62 19.06 1.27
N ASN A 25 -13.66 18.64 0.00
CA ASN A 25 -14.05 19.51 -1.13
C ASN A 25 -15.37 19.07 -1.78
N GLN A 26 -15.98 18.01 -1.26
CA GLN A 26 -17.30 17.49 -1.59
C GLN A 26 -17.97 17.07 -0.29
N ALA A 27 -19.29 17.21 -0.19
CA ALA A 27 -20.05 16.91 1.02
C ALA A 27 -19.80 15.47 1.48
N SER A 28 -19.05 15.31 2.56
CA SER A 28 -18.63 14.01 3.07
C SER A 28 -19.31 13.62 4.39
N ALA A 29 -20.02 14.57 5.01
CA ALA A 29 -20.88 14.32 6.13
C ALA A 29 -22.35 14.39 5.72
N GLY A 30 -23.19 13.64 6.41
CA GLY A 30 -24.63 13.61 6.22
C GLY A 30 -25.35 13.66 7.56
N ILE A 31 -26.50 14.29 7.55
CA ILE A 31 -27.49 14.25 8.62
C ILE A 31 -28.80 13.71 8.06
N LYS A 32 -29.43 12.80 8.79
CA LYS A 32 -30.74 12.24 8.47
C LYS A 32 -31.52 12.07 9.77
N TYR A 33 -32.80 12.42 9.75
CA TYR A 33 -33.71 12.03 10.83
C TYR A 33 -34.24 10.61 10.58
N ASP A 34 -34.13 9.76 11.59
CA ASP A 34 -34.69 8.40 11.64
C ASP A 34 -35.93 8.43 12.53
N ALA A 35 -37.11 8.46 11.89
CA ALA A 35 -38.40 8.54 12.56
C ALA A 35 -38.74 7.25 13.34
N ASP A 36 -38.29 6.09 12.85
CA ASP A 36 -38.54 4.79 13.50
C ASP A 36 -37.75 4.66 14.81
N GLN A 37 -36.55 5.24 14.85
CA GLN A 37 -35.66 5.22 16.01
C GLN A 37 -35.72 6.51 16.85
N HIS A 38 -36.58 7.46 16.49
CA HIS A 38 -36.70 8.78 17.12
C HIS A 38 -35.35 9.46 17.37
N ARG A 39 -34.45 9.40 16.38
CA ARG A 39 -33.10 9.96 16.49
C ARG A 39 -32.61 10.59 15.20
N THR A 40 -31.76 11.58 15.36
CA THR A 40 -30.97 12.18 14.30
C THR A 40 -29.67 11.39 14.13
N VAL A 41 -29.45 10.87 12.93
CA VAL A 41 -28.22 10.20 12.55
C VAL A 41 -27.30 11.20 11.86
N LEU A 42 -26.16 11.47 12.50
CA LEU A 42 -25.07 12.27 11.96
C LEU A 42 -23.92 11.32 11.60
N ARG A 43 -23.40 11.37 10.38
CA ARG A 43 -22.30 10.51 9.97
C ARG A 43 -21.38 11.20 8.98
N CYS A 44 -20.09 11.02 9.16
CA CYS A 44 -19.09 11.24 8.13
C CYS A 44 -18.96 9.96 7.29
N PHE A 45 -19.46 9.94 6.05
CA PHE A 45 -19.24 8.83 5.09
C PHE A 45 -17.76 8.64 4.75
N ALA A 46 -17.00 9.63 5.16
CA ALA A 46 -15.59 9.79 4.99
C ALA A 46 -14.74 9.15 6.10
N GLY A 47 -15.37 8.68 7.20
CA GLY A 47 -14.75 7.85 8.23
C GLY A 47 -14.27 8.59 9.49
N CYS A 48 -14.67 9.85 9.70
CA CYS A 48 -14.44 10.51 10.99
C CYS A 48 -15.28 9.83 12.09
N PRO A 49 -14.73 9.64 13.31
CA PRO A 49 -15.51 9.24 14.46
C PRO A 49 -16.64 10.24 14.73
N ASP A 50 -17.86 9.76 14.95
CA ASP A 50 -19.03 10.61 15.17
C ASP A 50 -18.81 11.60 16.33
N GLY A 51 -18.09 11.20 17.39
CA GLY A 51 -17.74 12.06 18.52
C GLY A 51 -16.95 13.32 18.11
N LEU A 52 -16.00 13.21 17.18
CA LEU A 52 -15.23 14.38 16.74
C LEU A 52 -16.05 15.34 15.88
N ILE A 53 -17.05 14.82 15.15
CA ILE A 53 -17.99 15.63 14.38
C ILE A 53 -18.88 16.41 15.35
N LEU A 54 -19.42 15.74 16.37
CA LEU A 54 -20.26 16.33 17.41
C LEU A 54 -19.49 17.41 18.19
N ASP A 55 -18.27 17.11 18.64
CA ASP A 55 -17.42 18.07 19.36
C ASP A 55 -17.10 19.31 18.51
N SER A 56 -16.85 19.12 17.21
CA SER A 56 -16.60 20.23 16.28
C SER A 56 -17.82 21.13 16.09
N LEU A 57 -19.02 20.57 16.24
CA LEU A 57 -20.30 21.29 16.16
C LEU A 57 -20.77 21.82 17.53
N GLY A 58 -20.09 21.48 18.63
CA GLY A 58 -20.52 21.81 19.98
C GLY A 58 -21.77 21.03 20.42
N LEU A 59 -21.97 19.84 19.87
CA LEU A 59 -23.08 18.93 20.18
C LEU A 59 -22.57 17.74 21.00
N THR A 60 -23.49 17.08 21.68
CA THR A 60 -23.26 15.83 22.40
C THR A 60 -24.06 14.69 21.77
N VAL A 61 -23.75 13.44 22.13
CA VAL A 61 -24.54 12.28 21.69
C VAL A 61 -26.01 12.41 22.14
N GLY A 62 -26.27 13.06 23.27
CA GLY A 62 -27.64 13.29 23.77
C GLY A 62 -28.48 14.19 22.87
N ASP A 63 -27.85 15.12 22.13
CA ASP A 63 -28.53 16.03 21.21
C ASP A 63 -29.03 15.33 19.93
N LEU A 64 -28.63 14.07 19.71
CA LEU A 64 -29.09 13.26 18.60
C LEU A 64 -30.44 12.57 18.87
N PHE A 65 -31.01 12.65 20.07
CA PHE A 65 -32.25 11.95 20.44
C PHE A 65 -33.33 12.93 20.91
N ASP A 66 -34.55 12.79 20.39
CA ASP A 66 -35.66 13.71 20.72
C ASP A 66 -36.18 13.54 22.16
N ARG A 67 -35.95 12.37 22.75
CA ARG A 67 -36.24 12.07 24.15
C ARG A 67 -34.93 12.02 24.93
N GLN A 68 -34.58 13.12 25.59
CA GLN A 68 -33.62 13.07 26.70
C GLN A 68 -34.10 12.00 27.68
N ALA A 69 -33.27 10.98 27.93
CA ALA A 69 -33.54 10.01 28.99
C ALA A 69 -33.72 10.78 30.31
N ILE A 70 -34.94 10.81 30.83
CA ILE A 70 -35.25 11.33 32.15
C ILE A 70 -34.50 10.42 33.14
N GLY A 71 -33.35 10.86 33.66
CA GLY A 71 -32.66 10.12 34.72
C GLY A 71 -31.13 10.18 34.83
N SER A 72 -30.42 11.13 34.20
CA SER A 72 -28.98 11.32 34.51
C SER A 72 -28.75 12.65 35.26
N PRO A 73 -28.05 12.66 36.40
CA PRO A 73 -27.77 13.88 37.16
C PRO A 73 -27.05 14.89 36.27
N ARG A 74 -27.48 16.16 36.32
CA ARG A 74 -26.77 17.27 35.68
C ARG A 74 -25.35 17.31 36.23
N HIS A 75 -24.36 16.96 35.40
CA HIS A 75 -22.98 17.25 35.69
C HIS A 75 -22.78 18.76 35.56
N VAL A 76 -22.95 19.49 36.66
CA VAL A 76 -22.56 20.90 36.75
C VAL A 76 -21.03 20.93 36.70
N PRO A 77 -20.39 21.52 35.67
CA PRO A 77 -18.95 21.65 35.68
C PRO A 77 -18.58 22.62 36.82
N THR A 78 -17.93 22.10 37.85
CA THR A 78 -17.24 22.95 38.81
C THR A 78 -16.14 23.69 38.07
N LEU A 79 -16.27 25.02 38.02
CA LEU A 79 -15.27 25.93 37.48
C LEU A 79 -13.92 25.68 38.17
N ARG A 80 -13.03 24.91 37.53
CA ARG A 80 -11.59 25.05 37.76
C ARG A 80 -11.16 26.36 37.14
N GLN A 81 -10.94 27.34 38.00
CA GLN A 81 -10.24 28.58 37.67
C GLN A 81 -8.85 28.23 37.13
N GLY A 82 -8.54 28.70 35.93
CA GLY A 82 -7.20 28.60 35.34
C GLY A 82 -7.17 27.93 33.96
N ALA A 83 -7.74 28.57 32.94
CA ALA A 83 -7.38 28.29 31.55
C ALA A 83 -7.48 29.58 30.74
N SER A 84 -6.35 29.96 30.15
CA SER A 84 -6.19 31.19 29.38
C SER A 84 -7.29 31.37 28.33
N GLN A 85 -7.78 32.59 28.18
CA GLN A 85 -8.58 33.03 27.04
C GLN A 85 -7.82 32.75 25.74
N ARG A 86 -8.02 31.58 25.15
CA ARG A 86 -7.72 31.34 23.74
C ARG A 86 -8.92 31.84 22.95
N THR A 87 -8.84 33.07 22.47
CA THR A 87 -9.66 33.56 21.37
C THR A 87 -9.50 32.58 20.20
N ARG A 88 -10.48 31.70 19.97
CA ARG A 88 -10.51 30.85 18.78
C ARG A 88 -10.79 31.75 17.59
N ALA A 89 -9.74 32.20 16.91
CA ALA A 89 -9.87 32.72 15.57
C ALA A 89 -10.57 31.64 14.73
N ALA A 90 -11.68 31.99 14.09
CA ALA A 90 -12.39 31.09 13.21
C ALA A 90 -11.44 30.62 12.10
N THR A 91 -11.19 29.32 12.04
CA THR A 91 -10.41 28.72 10.95
C THR A 91 -11.11 29.06 9.62
N PRO A 92 -10.44 29.70 8.66
CA PRO A 92 -11.04 29.99 7.36
C PRO A 92 -11.46 28.68 6.68
N LEU A 93 -12.71 28.63 6.24
CA LEU A 93 -13.28 27.48 5.52
C LEU A 93 -12.39 27.13 4.31
N PRO A 94 -12.14 25.83 4.04
CA PRO A 94 -11.35 25.41 2.90
C PRO A 94 -11.99 25.93 1.60
N ARG A 95 -11.19 26.66 0.81
CA ARG A 95 -11.62 27.17 -0.49
C ARG A 95 -11.79 25.99 -1.45
N LYS A 96 -12.99 25.85 -2.02
CA LYS A 96 -13.27 24.88 -3.10
C LYS A 96 -12.18 24.97 -4.17
N LYS A 97 -11.44 23.88 -4.40
CA LYS A 97 -10.50 23.79 -5.53
C LYS A 97 -11.26 24.18 -6.81
N ARG A 98 -10.72 25.13 -7.58
CA ARG A 98 -11.29 25.50 -8.88
C ARG A 98 -11.38 24.24 -9.73
N GLY A 99 -12.52 24.01 -10.38
CA GLY A 99 -12.68 22.89 -11.30
C GLY A 99 -11.67 22.99 -12.44
N LEU A 100 -11.24 21.85 -12.97
CA LEU A 100 -10.23 21.79 -14.04
C LEU A 100 -10.69 22.46 -15.35
N GLY A 101 -11.96 22.80 -15.49
CA GLY A 101 -12.53 23.34 -16.72
C GLY A 101 -12.71 22.27 -17.80
N LYS A 102 -12.97 22.71 -19.03
CA LYS A 102 -13.17 21.81 -20.17
C LYS A 102 -11.87 21.08 -20.53
N GLN A 103 -12.01 19.85 -21.00
CA GLN A 103 -10.91 19.09 -21.60
C GLN A 103 -10.49 19.77 -22.91
N ILE A 104 -9.20 20.05 -23.07
CA ILE A 104 -8.62 20.73 -24.23
C ILE A 104 -7.95 19.73 -25.19
N GLY A 105 -7.45 18.60 -24.67
CA GLY A 105 -6.72 17.61 -25.46
C GLY A 105 -7.31 16.20 -25.35
N TRP A 106 -6.88 15.31 -26.25
CA TRP A 106 -7.11 13.87 -26.08
C TRP A 106 -6.24 13.31 -24.95
N PRO A 107 -6.68 12.25 -24.24
CA PRO A 107 -5.84 11.60 -23.25
C PRO A 107 -4.56 11.05 -23.90
N GLU A 108 -3.40 11.46 -23.39
CA GLU A 108 -2.08 10.97 -23.81
C GLU A 108 -1.63 9.86 -22.87
N GLU A 109 -1.19 8.71 -23.40
CA GLU A 109 -0.53 7.69 -22.58
C GLU A 109 0.85 8.18 -22.13
N VAL A 110 1.05 8.25 -20.82
CA VAL A 110 2.31 8.74 -20.22
C VAL A 110 3.09 7.64 -19.49
N ALA A 111 2.46 6.52 -19.18
CA ALA A 111 3.15 5.34 -18.64
C ALA A 111 2.34 4.06 -18.84
N GLN A 112 3.04 2.94 -18.87
CA GLN A 112 2.45 1.59 -18.86
C GLN A 112 3.14 0.73 -17.81
N TYR A 113 2.37 0.07 -16.97
CA TYR A 113 2.84 -0.79 -15.88
C TYR A 113 2.37 -2.22 -16.11
N VAL A 114 3.29 -3.09 -16.51
CA VAL A 114 2.97 -4.50 -16.82
C VAL A 114 2.99 -5.34 -15.54
N TYR A 115 1.88 -6.00 -15.27
CA TYR A 115 1.71 -6.97 -14.19
C TYR A 115 2.08 -8.36 -14.70
N ARG A 116 2.86 -9.07 -13.88
CA ARG A 116 3.33 -10.42 -14.16
C ARG A 116 2.94 -11.35 -13.03
N ASP A 117 2.59 -12.58 -13.36
CA ASP A 117 2.41 -13.64 -12.36
C ASP A 117 3.74 -14.03 -11.72
N ILE A 118 3.71 -14.97 -10.77
CA ILE A 118 4.89 -15.47 -10.07
C ILE A 118 5.95 -16.09 -10.98
N HIS A 119 5.55 -16.58 -12.17
CA HIS A 119 6.45 -17.16 -13.17
C HIS A 119 6.97 -16.12 -14.17
N GLY A 120 6.63 -14.85 -13.99
CA GLY A 120 7.05 -13.76 -14.87
C GLY A 120 6.19 -13.61 -16.13
N GLN A 121 5.11 -14.38 -16.29
CA GLN A 121 4.22 -14.30 -17.43
C GLN A 121 3.36 -13.05 -17.35
N ARG A 122 3.12 -12.41 -18.51
CA ARG A 122 2.29 -11.21 -18.62
C ARG A 122 0.84 -11.56 -18.28
N VAL A 123 0.22 -10.78 -17.41
CA VAL A 123 -1.18 -10.97 -17.00
C VAL A 123 -2.04 -9.79 -17.41
N GLY A 124 -1.52 -8.59 -17.19
CA GLY A 124 -2.23 -7.36 -17.50
C GLY A 124 -1.32 -6.15 -17.44
N ARG A 125 -1.85 -4.99 -17.77
CA ARG A 125 -1.16 -3.72 -17.57
C ARG A 125 -2.11 -2.61 -17.14
N VAL A 126 -1.57 -1.68 -16.38
CA VAL A 126 -2.20 -0.40 -16.08
C VAL A 126 -1.59 0.63 -17.01
N ILE A 127 -2.43 1.34 -17.75
CA ILE A 127 -2.05 2.46 -18.60
C ILE A 127 -2.40 3.73 -17.83
N ARG A 128 -1.40 4.57 -17.58
CA ARG A 128 -1.60 5.91 -17.05
C ARG A 128 -1.71 6.89 -18.20
N THR A 129 -2.76 7.70 -18.15
CA THR A 129 -2.97 8.80 -19.10
C THR A 129 -2.90 10.16 -18.43
N ARG A 130 -2.57 11.15 -19.24
CA ARG A 130 -2.56 12.57 -18.90
C ARG A 130 -3.52 13.27 -19.86
N THR A 131 -4.48 14.01 -19.33
CA THR A 131 -5.44 14.76 -20.12
C THR A 131 -5.36 16.23 -19.75
N GLU A 132 -5.18 17.10 -20.75
CA GLU A 132 -5.13 18.54 -20.55
C GLU A 132 -6.52 19.15 -20.42
N HIS A 133 -6.67 20.08 -19.48
CA HIS A 133 -7.88 20.87 -19.24
C HIS A 133 -7.53 22.36 -19.12
N GLU A 134 -8.52 23.24 -19.26
CA GLU A 134 -8.37 24.71 -19.16
C GLU A 134 -7.61 25.18 -17.91
N HIS A 135 -7.76 24.48 -16.79
CA HIS A 135 -7.19 24.87 -15.50
C HIS A 135 -6.39 23.74 -14.84
N GLY A 136 -5.70 22.94 -15.65
CA GLY A 136 -4.73 21.97 -15.17
C GLY A 136 -4.75 20.67 -15.97
N VAL A 137 -4.38 19.59 -15.30
CA VAL A 137 -4.22 18.28 -15.90
C VAL A 137 -4.96 17.26 -15.05
N SER A 138 -5.69 16.35 -15.68
CA SER A 138 -6.24 15.17 -15.01
C SER A 138 -5.43 13.91 -15.36
N LYS A 139 -5.45 12.94 -14.45
CA LYS A 139 -4.86 11.63 -14.64
C LYS A 139 -5.97 10.60 -14.85
N GLY A 140 -5.76 9.67 -15.78
CA GLY A 140 -6.63 8.52 -15.99
C GLY A 140 -5.84 7.22 -15.87
N PHE A 141 -6.53 6.14 -15.48
CA PHE A 141 -5.94 4.81 -15.36
C PHE A 141 -6.84 3.80 -16.05
N TYR A 142 -6.28 3.01 -16.96
CA TYR A 142 -7.01 2.01 -17.72
C TYR A 142 -6.34 0.64 -17.61
N LEU A 143 -7.14 -0.40 -17.38
CA LEU A 143 -6.66 -1.77 -17.33
C LEU A 143 -6.74 -2.42 -18.71
N ARG A 144 -5.66 -3.11 -19.11
CA ARG A 144 -5.68 -4.06 -20.22
C ARG A 144 -5.29 -5.43 -19.72
N ARG A 145 -6.08 -6.45 -20.05
CA ARG A 145 -5.71 -7.85 -19.84
C ARG A 145 -4.80 -8.30 -20.97
N TYR A 146 -3.80 -9.12 -20.67
CA TYR A 146 -2.99 -9.76 -21.70
C TYR A 146 -3.71 -10.99 -22.26
N ASP A 147 -3.77 -11.12 -23.59
CA ASP A 147 -4.21 -12.33 -24.26
C ASP A 147 -3.00 -13.05 -24.88
N PRO A 148 -2.55 -14.18 -24.31
CA PRO A 148 -1.39 -14.92 -24.83
C PRO A 148 -1.66 -15.60 -26.17
N ALA A 149 -2.91 -15.86 -26.54
CA ALA A 149 -3.24 -16.53 -27.81
C ALA A 149 -3.08 -15.60 -29.00
N THR A 150 -3.32 -14.30 -28.79
CA THR A 150 -3.28 -13.26 -29.84
C THR A 150 -2.12 -12.27 -29.69
N ASP A 151 -1.38 -12.32 -28.57
CA ASP A 151 -0.38 -11.32 -28.17
C ASP A 151 -0.95 -9.90 -28.17
N THR A 152 -2.20 -9.76 -27.73
CA THR A 152 -2.91 -8.46 -27.67
C THR A 152 -3.25 -8.03 -26.24
N TRP A 153 -3.66 -6.77 -26.12
CA TRP A 153 -4.00 -6.11 -24.86
C TRP A 153 -5.41 -5.52 -24.90
N PRO A 154 -6.48 -6.35 -24.98
CA PRO A 154 -7.85 -5.87 -24.96
C PRO A 154 -8.18 -5.08 -23.68
N LEU A 155 -9.18 -4.20 -23.76
CA LEU A 155 -9.69 -3.50 -22.57
C LEU A 155 -10.26 -4.54 -21.60
N GLY A 156 -9.84 -4.51 -20.34
CA GLY A 156 -10.35 -5.45 -19.36
C GLY A 156 -9.53 -5.50 -18.09
N ALA A 157 -10.20 -5.83 -17.00
CA ALA A 157 -9.55 -6.17 -15.74
C ALA A 157 -8.81 -7.52 -15.87
N PHE A 158 -7.79 -7.68 -15.03
CA PHE A 158 -6.99 -8.90 -14.89
C PHE A 158 -7.02 -9.36 -13.42
N GLU A 159 -6.42 -10.51 -13.13
CA GLU A 159 -6.40 -11.08 -11.78
C GLU A 159 -5.79 -10.10 -10.76
N PRO A 160 -6.28 -10.08 -9.50
CA PRO A 160 -5.72 -9.23 -8.45
C PRO A 160 -4.30 -9.70 -8.06
N ILE A 161 -3.31 -9.13 -8.73
CA ILE A 161 -1.89 -9.43 -8.61
C ILE A 161 -1.13 -8.16 -8.22
N LEU A 162 -0.16 -8.31 -7.32
CA LEU A 162 0.76 -7.24 -6.95
C LEU A 162 1.66 -6.84 -8.12
N TYR A 163 1.91 -5.54 -8.24
CA TYR A 163 2.88 -5.05 -9.20
C TYR A 163 4.28 -5.57 -8.86
N ARG A 164 5.05 -6.04 -9.84
CA ARG A 164 6.38 -6.63 -9.63
C ARG A 164 6.38 -7.91 -8.77
N LEU A 165 5.30 -8.70 -8.83
CA LEU A 165 5.14 -9.92 -8.00
C LEU A 165 6.35 -10.89 -8.02
N PRO A 166 7.00 -11.23 -9.17
CA PRO A 166 8.20 -12.06 -9.14
C PRO A 166 9.32 -11.51 -8.25
N GLN A 167 9.57 -10.20 -8.34
CA GLN A 167 10.60 -9.52 -7.56
C GLN A 167 10.24 -9.51 -6.07
N ILE A 168 8.96 -9.31 -5.75
CA ILE A 168 8.47 -9.35 -4.36
C ILE A 168 8.59 -10.73 -3.77
N ALA A 169 8.26 -11.78 -4.52
CA ALA A 169 8.39 -13.14 -4.03
C ALA A 169 9.86 -13.52 -3.76
N ALA A 170 10.79 -13.11 -4.64
CA ALA A 170 12.22 -13.27 -4.40
C ALA A 170 12.67 -12.52 -3.14
N ALA A 171 12.25 -11.27 -2.98
CA ALA A 171 12.57 -10.46 -1.82
C ALA A 171 12.02 -11.06 -0.50
N ILE A 172 10.82 -11.64 -0.51
CA ILE A 172 10.26 -12.36 0.63
C ILE A 172 11.12 -13.57 0.98
N HIS A 173 11.52 -14.37 -0.02
CA HIS A 173 12.39 -15.52 0.17
C HIS A 173 13.75 -15.14 0.75
N GLU A 174 14.30 -13.99 0.33
CA GLU A 174 15.56 -13.43 0.83
C GLU A 174 15.42 -12.69 2.18
N GLY A 175 14.22 -12.62 2.74
CA GLY A 175 13.97 -11.93 4.02
C GLY A 175 14.10 -10.40 3.95
N GLN A 176 14.05 -9.82 2.74
CA GLN A 176 14.13 -8.37 2.54
C GLN A 176 12.86 -7.66 3.05
N THR A 177 12.98 -6.35 3.31
CA THR A 177 11.83 -5.50 3.64
C THR A 177 11.01 -5.20 2.38
N ILE A 178 9.72 -5.48 2.43
CA ILE A 178 8.79 -5.18 1.34
C ILE A 178 8.14 -3.82 1.55
N TRP A 179 8.22 -2.96 0.54
CA TRP A 179 7.64 -1.62 0.55
C TRP A 179 6.34 -1.60 -0.26
N ILE A 180 5.24 -1.15 0.34
CA ILE A 180 3.95 -1.01 -0.35
C ILE A 180 3.69 0.49 -0.55
N CYS A 181 3.72 0.92 -1.80
CA CYS A 181 3.32 2.27 -2.21
C CYS A 181 1.85 2.26 -2.65
N GLU A 182 1.20 3.43 -2.69
CA GLU A 182 -0.19 3.54 -3.18
C GLU A 182 -0.28 3.28 -4.70
N GLY A 183 0.73 3.67 -5.49
CA GLY A 183 0.70 3.57 -6.95
C GLY A 183 1.98 3.09 -7.60
N GLU A 184 1.89 2.71 -8.88
CA GLU A 184 2.97 2.07 -9.64
C GLU A 184 4.14 3.03 -9.91
N LYS A 185 3.87 4.34 -10.00
CA LYS A 185 4.91 5.38 -10.15
C LYS A 185 5.86 5.35 -8.95
N ASP A 186 5.29 5.38 -7.74
CA ASP A 186 6.04 5.38 -6.49
C ASP A 186 6.73 4.04 -6.25
N ALA A 187 6.05 2.93 -6.56
CA ALA A 187 6.67 1.61 -6.51
C ALA A 187 7.88 1.51 -7.46
N ASN A 188 7.81 2.08 -8.67
CA ASN A 188 8.95 2.15 -9.58
C ASN A 188 10.07 3.07 -9.07
N ARG A 189 9.71 4.21 -8.47
CA ARG A 189 10.69 5.14 -7.86
C ARG A 189 11.46 4.44 -6.74
N ALA A 190 10.76 3.76 -5.83
CA ALA A 190 11.34 2.97 -4.75
C ALA A 190 12.19 1.81 -5.27
N ALA A 191 11.71 1.08 -6.27
CA ALA A 191 12.48 0.01 -6.90
C ALA A 191 13.75 0.51 -7.59
N GLY A 192 13.73 1.71 -8.16
CA GLY A 192 14.91 2.37 -8.73
C GLY A 192 15.99 2.70 -7.69
N LEU A 193 15.62 2.75 -6.40
CA LEU A 193 16.55 2.89 -5.27
C LEU A 193 16.99 1.53 -4.69
N GLY A 194 16.66 0.42 -5.34
CA GLY A 194 17.01 -0.94 -4.89
C GLY A 194 16.04 -1.55 -3.88
N LEU A 195 14.88 -0.93 -3.63
CA LEU A 195 13.89 -1.46 -2.69
C LEU A 195 13.00 -2.53 -3.33
N ALA A 196 12.62 -3.54 -2.56
CA ALA A 196 11.57 -4.48 -2.92
C ALA A 196 10.18 -3.82 -2.78
N ALA A 197 9.81 -3.00 -3.77
CA ALA A 197 8.62 -2.17 -3.73
C ALA A 197 7.49 -2.64 -4.68
N THR A 198 6.25 -2.51 -4.22
CA THR A 198 5.03 -2.94 -4.92
C THR A 198 3.82 -2.07 -4.62
N CYS A 199 2.72 -2.31 -5.34
CA CYS A 199 1.38 -1.74 -5.13
C CYS A 199 0.32 -2.65 -5.80
N ASN A 200 -0.98 -2.39 -5.56
CA ASN A 200 -2.07 -2.97 -6.35
C ASN A 200 -2.41 -2.08 -7.56
N ALA A 201 -3.05 -2.67 -8.57
CA ALA A 201 -3.62 -1.89 -9.68
C ALA A 201 -4.74 -0.97 -9.17
N LEU A 202 -4.85 0.22 -9.76
CA LEU A 202 -5.86 1.26 -9.46
C LEU A 202 -5.74 1.95 -8.09
N GLY A 203 -4.70 1.66 -7.32
CA GLY A 203 -4.39 2.36 -6.06
C GLY A 203 -5.46 2.26 -4.98
N ALA A 204 -5.69 3.36 -4.26
CA ALA A 204 -6.56 3.42 -3.09
C ALA A 204 -7.94 2.77 -3.31
N GLY A 205 -8.35 1.94 -2.35
CA GLY A 205 -9.63 1.22 -2.38
C GLY A 205 -9.66 -0.08 -3.19
N SER A 206 -8.59 -0.41 -3.93
CA SER A 206 -8.55 -1.60 -4.82
C SER A 206 -7.67 -2.74 -4.29
N PHE A 207 -7.10 -2.62 -3.10
CA PHE A 207 -6.33 -3.69 -2.45
C PHE A 207 -7.26 -4.72 -1.81
N THR A 208 -6.99 -6.01 -2.05
CA THR A 208 -7.89 -7.12 -1.71
C THR A 208 -7.18 -8.19 -0.89
N PRO A 209 -7.90 -9.14 -0.26
CA PRO A 209 -7.28 -10.27 0.43
C PRO A 209 -6.35 -11.10 -0.46
N THR A 210 -6.66 -11.23 -1.76
CA THR A 210 -5.80 -11.94 -2.72
C THR A 210 -4.43 -11.27 -2.89
N HIS A 211 -4.39 -9.93 -2.89
CA HIS A 211 -3.11 -9.19 -2.88
C HIS A 211 -2.36 -9.42 -1.57
N ALA A 212 -3.04 -9.37 -0.42
CA ALA A 212 -2.42 -9.59 0.89
C ALA A 212 -1.78 -10.98 0.99
N GLN A 213 -2.46 -12.01 0.47
CA GLN A 213 -1.96 -13.39 0.50
C GLN A 213 -0.63 -13.56 -0.26
N GLN A 214 -0.37 -12.73 -1.28
CA GLN A 214 0.89 -12.74 -2.03
C GLN A 214 2.08 -12.19 -1.22
N LEU A 215 1.82 -11.58 -0.05
CA LEU A 215 2.83 -11.10 0.90
C LEU A 215 3.04 -12.03 2.10
N ALA A 216 2.30 -13.14 2.17
CA ALA A 216 2.37 -14.03 3.32
C ALA A 216 3.79 -14.58 3.54
N GLY A 217 4.25 -14.54 4.79
CA GLY A 217 5.61 -14.95 5.15
C GLY A 217 6.67 -13.85 5.03
N ALA A 218 6.32 -12.64 4.56
CA ALA A 218 7.25 -11.52 4.58
C ALA A 218 7.71 -11.22 6.02
N ARG A 219 9.03 -11.06 6.21
CA ARG A 219 9.60 -10.68 7.51
C ARG A 219 9.14 -9.27 7.92
N ARG A 220 9.24 -8.31 7.01
CA ARG A 220 8.93 -6.90 7.28
C ARG A 220 8.22 -6.26 6.12
N VAL A 221 7.15 -5.54 6.41
CA VAL A 221 6.41 -4.73 5.46
C VAL A 221 6.37 -3.27 5.92
N VAL A 222 6.70 -2.36 5.02
CA VAL A 222 6.54 -0.91 5.21
C VAL A 222 5.50 -0.41 4.23
N ILE A 223 4.41 0.15 4.74
CA ILE A 223 3.37 0.79 3.92
C ILE A 223 3.66 2.29 3.90
N VAL A 224 3.78 2.86 2.71
CA VAL A 224 3.95 4.31 2.53
C VAL A 224 2.57 4.89 2.21
N ALA A 225 1.99 5.60 3.18
CA ALA A 225 0.71 6.27 3.00
C ALA A 225 0.94 7.61 2.28
N ASP A 226 0.19 7.86 1.21
CA ASP A 226 0.04 9.22 0.70
C ASP A 226 -0.52 10.11 1.81
N ARG A 227 0.02 11.32 1.95
CA ARG A 227 -0.41 12.34 2.91
C ARG A 227 -1.71 13.01 2.49
N ASP A 228 -2.71 12.19 2.27
CA ASP A 228 -4.09 12.61 2.10
C ASP A 228 -5.04 11.57 2.70
N ARG A 229 -6.31 11.95 2.83
CA ARG A 229 -7.29 11.09 3.49
C ARG A 229 -7.53 9.76 2.76
N ALA A 230 -7.44 9.74 1.43
CA ALA A 230 -7.60 8.49 0.67
C ALA A 230 -6.40 7.57 0.92
N GLY A 231 -5.19 8.13 0.97
CA GLY A 231 -3.96 7.43 1.31
C GLY A 231 -4.00 6.82 2.71
N TYR A 232 -4.39 7.57 3.74
CA TYR A 232 -4.53 7.03 5.09
C TYR A 232 -5.60 5.93 5.19
N ALA A 233 -6.74 6.11 4.50
CA ALA A 233 -7.79 5.10 4.47
C ALA A 233 -7.31 3.82 3.77
N HIS A 234 -6.57 3.96 2.66
CA HIS A 234 -5.96 2.86 1.94
C HIS A 234 -4.94 2.13 2.80
N ALA A 235 -3.98 2.84 3.40
CA ALA A 235 -2.94 2.25 4.25
C ALA A 235 -3.55 1.46 5.42
N ARG A 236 -4.61 1.98 6.05
CA ARG A 236 -5.35 1.26 7.10
C ARG A 236 -6.01 -0.03 6.58
N ALA A 237 -6.60 0.01 5.38
CA ALA A 237 -7.22 -1.16 4.76
C ALA A 237 -6.17 -2.22 4.39
N VAL A 238 -5.04 -1.82 3.81
CA VAL A 238 -3.90 -2.71 3.51
C VAL A 238 -3.36 -3.33 4.79
N ARG A 239 -3.08 -2.52 5.83
CA ARG A 239 -2.61 -3.02 7.13
C ARG A 239 -3.54 -4.08 7.71
N LYS A 240 -4.86 -3.85 7.70
CA LYS A 240 -5.83 -4.83 8.22
C LYS A 240 -5.69 -6.20 7.56
N LEU A 241 -5.41 -6.23 6.26
CA LEU A 241 -5.29 -7.47 5.50
C LEU A 241 -3.90 -8.11 5.59
N VAL A 242 -2.84 -7.30 5.69
CA VAL A 242 -1.45 -7.77 5.64
C VAL A 242 -0.89 -8.11 7.01
N LEU A 243 -1.26 -7.36 8.07
CA LEU A 243 -0.76 -7.57 9.43
C LEU A 243 -0.81 -9.03 9.92
N PRO A 244 -1.89 -9.82 9.70
CA PRO A 244 -1.92 -11.21 10.17
C PRO A 244 -1.02 -12.17 9.36
N LEU A 245 -0.41 -11.72 8.27
CA LEU A 245 0.33 -12.57 7.32
C LEU A 245 1.84 -12.35 7.35
N VAL A 246 2.31 -11.33 8.08
CA VAL A 246 3.71 -10.87 8.08
C VAL A 246 4.21 -10.72 9.51
N ARG A 247 5.53 -10.81 9.70
CA ARG A 247 6.11 -10.74 11.06
C ARG A 247 6.13 -9.32 11.63
N GLU A 248 6.45 -8.32 10.80
CA GLU A 248 6.49 -6.91 11.19
C GLU A 248 5.81 -6.04 10.14
N LEU A 249 5.02 -5.06 10.58
CA LEU A 249 4.37 -4.10 9.69
C LEU A 249 4.39 -2.69 10.29
N VAL A 250 4.91 -1.74 9.53
CA VAL A 250 4.93 -0.31 9.87
C VAL A 250 4.23 0.50 8.77
N ILE A 251 3.56 1.59 9.13
CA ILE A 251 3.04 2.57 8.18
C ILE A 251 3.79 3.88 8.40
N VAL A 252 4.32 4.43 7.31
CA VAL A 252 5.01 5.70 7.28
C VAL A 252 4.38 6.67 6.28
N GLU A 253 4.68 7.95 6.44
CA GLU A 253 4.33 9.02 5.49
C GLU A 253 5.55 9.89 5.20
N ALA A 254 5.53 10.55 4.04
CA ALA A 254 6.59 11.46 3.64
C ALA A 254 6.75 12.60 4.66
N ARG A 255 7.99 12.89 5.09
CA ARG A 255 8.31 14.07 5.91
C ARG A 255 7.85 15.37 5.25
N ASP A 256 8.28 15.58 4.01
CA ASP A 256 7.84 16.64 3.12
C ASP A 256 7.28 16.04 1.84
N GLY A 257 6.32 16.74 1.23
CA GLY A 257 5.64 16.24 0.03
C GLY A 257 4.48 15.31 0.35
N LYS A 258 3.85 14.77 -0.70
CA LYS A 258 2.63 13.97 -0.56
C LYS A 258 2.91 12.48 -0.46
N ASP A 259 3.76 11.96 -1.34
CA ASP A 259 3.94 10.53 -1.57
C ASP A 259 5.43 10.16 -1.49
N PHE A 260 5.76 8.89 -1.78
CA PHE A 260 7.14 8.40 -1.77
C PHE A 260 8.04 9.22 -2.72
N SER A 261 7.56 9.52 -3.93
CA SER A 261 8.35 10.29 -4.89
C SER A 261 8.65 11.68 -4.36
N ASP A 262 7.63 12.39 -3.86
CA ASP A 262 7.82 13.74 -3.34
C ASP A 262 8.78 13.78 -2.14
N HIS A 263 8.78 12.74 -1.30
CA HIS A 263 9.74 12.60 -0.19
C HIS A 263 11.19 12.60 -0.67
N ILE A 264 11.49 11.75 -1.66
CA ILE A 264 12.83 11.64 -2.23
C ILE A 264 13.19 12.90 -3.01
N ASP A 265 12.23 13.48 -3.74
CA ASP A 265 12.45 14.71 -4.51
C ASP A 265 12.67 15.93 -3.61
N ALA A 266 12.19 15.90 -2.37
CA ALA A 266 12.50 16.87 -1.31
C ALA A 266 13.90 16.68 -0.70
N GLY A 267 14.65 15.64 -1.09
CA GLY A 267 16.02 15.37 -0.66
C GLY A 267 16.15 14.50 0.59
N HIS A 268 15.07 13.87 1.04
CA HIS A 268 15.05 13.03 2.24
C HIS A 268 15.46 11.57 1.95
N GLY A 269 16.09 10.94 2.94
CA GLY A 269 16.46 9.52 2.92
C GLY A 269 15.32 8.60 3.37
N LEU A 270 15.53 7.28 3.32
CA LEU A 270 14.50 6.30 3.70
C LEU A 270 14.24 6.29 5.23
N GLU A 271 15.20 6.76 6.00
CA GLU A 271 15.15 6.92 7.44
C GLU A 271 14.35 8.15 7.89
N ASP A 272 14.11 9.09 6.98
CA ASP A 272 13.47 10.37 7.29
C ASP A 272 11.94 10.31 7.21
N PHE A 273 11.38 9.21 6.71
CA PHE A 273 9.94 8.93 6.71
C PHE A 273 9.37 8.99 8.13
N ASP A 274 8.24 9.69 8.30
CA ASP A 274 7.60 9.85 9.60
C ASP A 274 6.59 8.72 9.86
N PRO A 275 6.52 8.15 11.07
CA PRO A 275 5.49 7.17 11.40
C PRO A 275 4.10 7.83 11.40
N VAL A 276 3.10 7.14 10.85
CA VAL A 276 1.73 7.68 10.79
C VAL A 276 1.03 7.58 12.15
N SER A 277 1.30 8.52 13.05
CA SER A 277 0.72 8.59 14.41
C SER A 277 -0.82 8.61 14.44
N GLN A 278 -1.45 9.16 13.38
CA GLN A 278 -2.90 9.30 13.25
C GLN A 278 -3.66 7.98 13.09
N LEU A 279 -2.95 6.87 12.80
CA LEU A 279 -3.54 5.54 12.68
C LEU A 279 -3.53 4.75 14.00
N GLY A 280 -3.18 5.41 15.11
CA GLY A 280 -3.30 4.84 16.45
C GLY A 280 -2.27 3.75 16.73
N TYR A 281 -1.00 4.06 16.50
CA TYR A 281 0.08 3.33 17.15
C TYR A 281 0.07 3.72 18.62
N THR A 282 -0.06 2.77 19.54
CA THR A 282 0.39 3.03 20.90
C THR A 282 1.91 3.16 20.87
N ASP A 283 2.49 4.08 21.64
CA ASP A 283 3.94 4.31 21.68
C ASP A 283 4.74 3.02 22.02
N SER A 284 4.10 1.97 22.56
CA SER A 284 4.69 0.64 22.73
C SER A 284 5.09 -0.02 21.40
N ASP A 285 4.33 0.20 20.33
CA ASP A 285 4.51 -0.48 19.04
C ASP A 285 5.73 0.08 18.27
N VAL A 286 6.17 1.29 18.62
CA VAL A 286 7.35 1.95 18.06
C VAL A 286 8.56 1.89 18.98
N ALA A 287 8.36 1.86 20.31
CA ALA A 287 9.45 1.71 21.27
C ALA A 287 10.14 0.33 21.17
N ASP A 288 9.39 -0.74 20.91
CA ASP A 288 9.95 -2.09 20.69
C ASP A 288 10.80 -2.19 19.41
N LEU A 289 10.72 -1.20 18.50
CA LEU A 289 11.48 -1.15 17.24
C LEU A 289 12.82 -0.42 17.35
N VAL A 290 13.02 0.40 18.39
CA VAL A 290 14.31 1.08 18.60
C VAL A 290 15.27 0.20 19.40
N ASP A 291 14.77 -0.67 20.29
CA ASP A 291 15.60 -1.59 21.09
C ASP A 291 16.11 -2.82 20.30
N LEU A 292 15.41 -3.26 19.25
CA LEU A 292 15.87 -4.37 18.40
C LEU A 292 17.03 -3.99 17.45
N ARG A 293 17.52 -2.75 17.51
CA ARG A 293 18.68 -2.28 16.74
C ARG A 293 20.02 -2.41 17.47
N LEU A 294 20.02 -2.89 18.72
CA LEU A 294 21.25 -3.05 19.51
C LEU A 294 21.74 -4.50 19.72
N ASP A 295 20.95 -5.53 19.36
CA ASP A 295 21.33 -6.92 19.66
C ASP A 295 21.74 -7.75 18.43
N ALA A 296 22.12 -7.09 17.32
CA ALA A 296 22.60 -7.77 16.12
C ALA A 296 24.05 -8.30 16.20
N SER A 297 24.62 -8.48 17.41
CA SER A 297 25.97 -9.05 17.59
C SER A 297 26.05 -10.41 18.28
N ASP A 298 24.95 -11.00 18.76
CA ASP A 298 25.04 -12.19 19.63
C ASP A 298 24.34 -13.48 19.11
N ASP A 299 23.82 -13.50 17.88
CA ASP A 299 23.06 -14.65 17.35
C ASP A 299 23.90 -15.77 16.69
N GLU A 300 25.23 -15.67 16.61
CA GLU A 300 26.06 -16.79 16.11
C GLU A 300 26.32 -17.91 17.15
N ALA A 301 25.88 -17.75 18.41
CA ALA A 301 26.19 -18.71 19.48
C ALA A 301 25.03 -19.64 19.91
N ARG A 302 23.85 -19.57 19.27
CA ARG A 302 22.65 -20.26 19.76
C ARG A 302 22.06 -21.34 18.85
N MET A 303 22.87 -21.92 17.98
CA MET A 303 22.49 -23.07 17.12
C MET A 303 23.13 -24.40 17.56
N ASP A 304 23.54 -24.53 18.82
CA ASP A 304 24.07 -25.79 19.36
C ASP A 304 23.65 -26.03 20.81
N SER A 305 22.34 -26.21 21.06
CA SER A 305 21.85 -26.92 22.27
C SER A 305 20.31 -27.11 22.30
N ASP A 306 19.66 -27.50 21.19
CA ASP A 306 18.26 -27.94 21.24
C ASP A 306 18.13 -29.44 20.89
N PRO A 307 17.94 -30.32 21.89
CA PRO A 307 17.81 -31.76 21.69
C PRO A 307 16.50 -32.19 21.01
N GLU A 308 15.54 -31.28 20.76
CA GLU A 308 14.28 -31.59 20.07
C GLU A 308 14.38 -31.44 18.55
N ALA A 309 15.23 -30.54 18.04
CA ALA A 309 15.49 -30.38 16.61
C ALA A 309 16.24 -31.57 15.98
N ALA A 310 17.10 -32.24 16.77
CA ALA A 310 17.84 -33.44 16.33
C ALA A 310 16.94 -34.66 16.07
N ARG A 311 15.70 -34.69 16.61
CA ARG A 311 14.78 -35.81 16.45
C ARG A 311 13.90 -35.73 15.19
N LEU A 312 13.70 -34.55 14.62
CA LEU A 312 12.94 -34.41 13.37
C LEU A 312 13.77 -34.70 12.10
N ILE A 313 15.10 -34.63 12.19
CA ILE A 313 16.00 -34.93 11.06
C ILE A 313 16.25 -36.45 10.91
N ALA A 314 15.95 -37.25 11.93
CA ALA A 314 16.17 -38.70 11.93
C ALA A 314 15.04 -39.54 11.29
N SER A 315 13.98 -38.93 10.73
CA SER A 315 12.80 -39.67 10.22
C SER A 315 12.57 -39.58 8.70
N VAL A 316 13.47 -38.97 7.93
CA VAL A 316 13.42 -38.98 6.46
C VAL A 316 14.50 -39.91 5.92
N GLY A 317 14.11 -41.17 5.70
CA GLY A 317 15.00 -42.24 5.24
C GLY A 317 15.60 -41.98 3.86
N SER A 318 16.93 -42.14 3.76
CA SER A 318 17.66 -42.24 2.50
C SER A 318 17.41 -43.61 1.84
N PRO A 319 17.29 -43.70 0.50
CA PRO A 319 17.18 -44.98 -0.19
C PRO A 319 18.52 -45.73 -0.21
N ALA A 320 18.46 -47.04 0.03
CA ALA A 320 19.59 -47.96 0.07
C ALA A 320 20.26 -48.19 -1.30
N PRO A 321 21.57 -48.50 -1.37
CA PRO A 321 22.27 -48.77 -2.62
C PRO A 321 22.01 -50.19 -3.12
N GLN A 322 21.64 -50.33 -4.39
CA GLN A 322 21.53 -51.61 -5.07
C GLN A 322 22.93 -52.18 -5.38
N GLN A 323 23.19 -53.38 -4.88
CA GLN A 323 24.31 -54.23 -5.24
C GLN A 323 24.05 -54.85 -6.63
N TYR A 324 24.96 -54.64 -7.58
CA TYR A 324 25.05 -55.42 -8.81
C TYR A 324 26.26 -56.35 -8.70
N SER A 325 26.01 -57.64 -8.51
CA SER A 325 27.01 -58.70 -8.64
C SER A 325 27.19 -59.05 -10.13
N GLY A 326 28.45 -59.26 -10.53
CA GLY A 326 28.90 -59.19 -11.92
C GLY A 326 28.75 -60.44 -12.77
N SER A 327 29.27 -60.34 -13.99
CA SER A 327 30.01 -61.41 -14.68
C SER A 327 30.70 -60.87 -15.93
N SER A 328 32.00 -61.21 -16.05
CA SER A 328 32.80 -61.49 -17.28
C SER A 328 32.90 -60.39 -18.37
N ALA A 329 34.03 -60.11 -19.01
CA ALA A 329 35.41 -60.60 -18.97
C ALA A 329 36.24 -59.65 -19.89
N ASP A 330 37.56 -59.79 -19.79
CA ASP A 330 38.60 -59.46 -20.78
C ASP A 330 38.92 -57.97 -21.06
N HIS A 331 40.06 -57.49 -20.55
CA HIS A 331 41.40 -57.52 -21.19
C HIS A 331 41.51 -56.68 -22.47
N VAL A 332 42.24 -55.56 -22.36
CA VAL A 332 43.51 -55.24 -23.07
C VAL A 332 43.66 -53.72 -23.09
N GLY A 333 44.82 -53.25 -22.61
CA GLY A 333 45.23 -51.85 -22.64
C GLY A 333 45.79 -51.38 -24.01
N PRO A 334 46.68 -50.39 -24.03
CA PRO A 334 46.38 -49.11 -24.66
C PRO A 334 47.20 -48.86 -25.93
N HIS A 335 46.73 -47.97 -26.82
CA HIS A 335 47.62 -47.34 -27.80
C HIS A 335 47.23 -45.89 -28.11
N ALA A 336 48.27 -45.07 -28.09
CA ALA A 336 48.34 -43.67 -28.48
C ALA A 336 48.15 -43.45 -30.00
N LEU A 337 47.96 -42.17 -30.40
CA LEU A 337 48.50 -41.46 -31.59
C LEU A 337 47.69 -40.15 -31.75
N THR A 338 48.23 -38.98 -31.38
CA THR A 338 48.91 -37.98 -32.24
C THR A 338 48.11 -37.43 -33.43
N GLY A 339 48.00 -36.09 -33.52
CA GLY A 339 48.19 -35.40 -34.82
C GLY A 339 47.31 -34.17 -35.13
N TYR A 340 47.97 -33.00 -35.15
CA TYR A 340 47.78 -31.80 -36.02
C TYR A 340 46.50 -30.93 -35.86
N LEU A 341 46.57 -29.63 -35.50
CA LEU A 341 46.98 -28.41 -36.29
C LEU A 341 46.19 -28.31 -37.62
N SER A 342 45.53 -27.22 -38.04
CA SER A 342 45.79 -25.78 -37.85
C SER A 342 44.65 -24.92 -38.47
N ASP A 343 44.46 -23.71 -37.91
CA ASP A 343 44.15 -22.38 -38.49
C ASP A 343 43.30 -22.16 -39.77
N SER A 344 42.37 -21.19 -39.66
CA SER A 344 42.28 -19.90 -40.42
C SER A 344 40.85 -19.32 -40.28
N ILE A 345 40.59 -18.19 -39.61
CA ILE A 345 40.74 -16.77 -40.00
C ILE A 345 40.16 -16.41 -41.39
N SER A 346 39.10 -15.58 -41.41
CA SER A 346 39.05 -14.35 -42.23
C SER A 346 37.95 -13.37 -41.76
N ARG A 347 38.38 -12.14 -41.47
CA ARG A 347 37.61 -10.89 -41.32
C ARG A 347 37.29 -10.25 -42.68
N ARG A 348 36.36 -9.28 -42.70
CA ARG A 348 36.45 -7.86 -43.19
C ARG A 348 35.02 -7.29 -43.29
N ASP A 349 34.60 -6.19 -42.64
CA ASP A 349 34.97 -4.75 -42.76
C ASP A 349 34.72 -4.21 -44.20
N ASP A 350 34.11 -3.06 -44.51
CA ASP A 350 33.93 -1.74 -43.86
C ASP A 350 32.83 -0.91 -44.59
N GLY A 351 32.41 0.25 -44.03
CA GLY A 351 31.97 1.38 -44.88
C GLY A 351 31.19 2.53 -44.21
N ILE A 352 31.87 3.65 -43.93
CA ILE A 352 31.40 4.93 -43.34
C ILE A 352 31.11 5.99 -44.43
N ALA A 353 30.03 6.78 -44.23
CA ALA A 353 29.73 8.22 -44.52
C ALA A 353 30.19 8.91 -45.85
N PRO A 354 29.68 10.12 -46.21
CA PRO A 354 29.59 11.36 -45.40
C PRO A 354 28.18 11.82 -45.02
#